data_AF-A0A498LV37-F1
#
_entry.id   AF-A0A498LV37-F1
#
_cell.length_a   1.000
_cell.length_b   1.000
_cell.length_c   1.000
_cell.angle_alpha   90.00
_cell.angle_beta   90.00
_cell.angle_gamma   90.00
#
_symmetry.space_group_name_H-M   'P 1'
#
loop_
_entity.id
_entity.type
_entity.pdbx_description
1 polymer ?
#
loop_
_entity_poly.entity_id
_entity_poly.type
_entity_poly.pdbx_seq_one_letter_code
_entity_poly.pdbx_strand_id
1 'polypeptide(L)'
;MLTGKETHAAIIALHKNGFTGKDIVATKIAPKSTIYRIIKNFKERGSILVKKASGRPRKSSKRQDHLLKRIQLRDRSTTSAELAQEWQQAGVSASARTVRRRLLEDGLVSRRAAKKPLLSKKNIRDRLIFCKKYGEWTAEDWGKVIFSDEASFRLFGASGKRFVQRRKGERYHQTCVMPTVKHPETIHVWGCFSSKGVGLLTILPKNTAMNKEWYQNTLQ
;
A
#
# COMPACT_ATOMS: atom_id res chain seq x y z
N MET A 1 15.08 2.67 41.13
CA MET A 1 13.87 3.49 41.42
C MET A 1 12.69 2.84 40.71
N LEU A 2 11.57 2.62 41.40
CA LEU A 2 10.37 2.03 40.79
C LEU A 2 9.81 2.99 39.73
N THR A 3 9.36 2.46 38.59
CA THR A 3 8.69 3.27 37.57
C THR A 3 7.32 3.72 38.05
N GLY A 4 6.76 4.79 37.46
CA GLY A 4 5.45 5.32 37.87
C GLY A 4 4.30 4.29 37.79
N LYS A 5 4.43 3.25 36.95
CA LYS A 5 3.46 2.14 36.89
C LYS A 5 3.67 1.13 38.03
N GLU A 6 4.91 0.79 38.34
CA GLU A 6 5.27 -0.12 39.44
C GLU A 6 4.86 0.48 40.79
N THR A 7 5.10 1.77 40.99
CA THR A 7 4.65 2.50 42.19
C THR A 7 3.12 2.46 42.34
N HIS A 8 2.39 2.62 41.24
CA HIS A 8 0.92 2.59 41.25
C HIS A 8 0.40 1.21 41.63
N ALA A 9 0.99 0.15 41.06
CA ALA A 9 0.65 -1.24 41.35
C ALA A 9 0.98 -1.63 42.80
N ALA A 10 2.15 -1.23 43.31
CA ALA A 10 2.60 -1.52 44.68
C ALA A 10 1.67 -0.89 45.73
N ILE A 11 1.27 0.38 45.54
CA ILE A 11 0.33 1.07 46.44
C ILE A 11 -1.03 0.34 46.47
N ILE A 12 -1.53 -0.10 45.31
CA ILE A 12 -2.80 -0.81 45.23
C ILE A 12 -2.71 -2.22 45.84
N ALA A 13 -1.59 -2.93 45.64
CA ALA A 13 -1.35 -4.23 46.25
C ALA A 13 -1.32 -4.13 47.79
N LEU A 14 -0.60 -3.16 48.34
CA LEU A 14 -0.58 -2.89 49.79
C LEU A 14 -1.98 -2.55 50.32
N HIS A 15 -2.74 -1.71 49.59
CA HIS A 15 -4.11 -1.40 49.99
C HIS A 15 -5.01 -2.64 49.98
N LYS A 16 -4.90 -3.52 48.97
CA LYS A 16 -5.65 -4.78 48.90
C LYS A 16 -5.30 -5.75 50.02
N ASN A 17 -4.05 -5.75 50.48
CA ASN A 17 -3.56 -6.54 51.61
C ASN A 17 -3.97 -5.97 52.98
N GLY A 18 -4.87 -4.98 53.02
CA GLY A 18 -5.43 -4.44 54.27
C GLY A 18 -4.60 -3.34 54.94
N PHE A 19 -3.46 -2.93 54.37
CA PHE A 19 -2.69 -1.81 54.92
C PHE A 19 -3.46 -0.50 54.81
N THR A 20 -3.44 0.29 55.88
CA THR A 20 -4.11 1.59 55.90
C THR A 20 -3.30 2.61 55.09
N GLY A 21 -3.95 3.69 54.65
CA GLY A 21 -3.27 4.76 53.92
C GLY A 21 -2.11 5.40 54.71
N LYS A 22 -2.11 5.34 56.05
CA LYS A 22 -1.01 5.79 56.89
C LYS A 22 0.20 4.86 56.81
N ASP A 23 -0.05 3.55 56.84
CA ASP A 23 1.00 2.51 56.77
C ASP A 23 1.71 2.57 55.40
N ILE A 24 0.93 2.75 54.33
CA ILE A 24 1.48 2.88 52.97
C ILE A 24 2.33 4.17 52.84
N VAL A 25 1.96 5.27 53.52
CA VAL A 25 2.78 6.49 53.53
C VAL A 25 4.11 6.27 54.25
N ALA A 26 4.15 5.46 55.31
CA ALA A 26 5.37 5.14 56.04
C ALA A 26 6.39 4.37 55.19
N THR A 27 5.94 3.59 54.20
CA THR A 27 6.83 2.88 53.25
C THR A 27 7.61 3.82 52.32
N LYS A 28 7.27 5.12 52.26
CA LYS A 28 7.94 6.17 51.45
C LYS A 28 8.07 5.85 49.95
N ILE A 29 7.19 4.99 49.41
CA ILE A 29 7.17 4.63 47.98
C ILE A 29 6.75 5.83 47.09
N ALA A 30 5.90 6.73 47.59
CA ALA A 30 5.45 7.94 46.89
C ALA A 30 5.02 9.05 47.87
N PRO A 31 4.88 10.32 47.42
CA PRO A 31 4.35 11.39 48.26
C PRO A 31 2.94 11.09 48.78
N LYS A 32 2.63 11.53 50.02
CA LYS A 32 1.34 11.32 50.69
C LYS A 32 0.14 11.64 49.80
N SER A 33 0.14 12.79 49.13
CA SER A 33 -0.94 13.21 48.23
C SER A 33 -1.17 12.24 47.07
N THR A 34 -0.10 11.63 46.54
CA THR A 34 -0.18 10.66 45.45
C THR A 34 -0.77 9.34 45.92
N ILE A 35 -0.37 8.85 47.10
CA ILE A 35 -0.92 7.60 47.69
C ILE A 35 -2.43 7.71 47.90
N TYR A 36 -2.90 8.78 48.56
CA TYR A 36 -4.33 8.97 48.79
C TYR A 36 -5.12 9.16 47.49
N ARG A 37 -4.57 9.89 46.51
CA ARG A 37 -5.19 10.07 45.19
C ARG A 37 -5.33 8.74 44.44
N ILE A 38 -4.30 7.90 44.50
CA ILE A 38 -4.28 6.56 43.89
C ILE A 38 -5.35 5.68 44.53
N ILE A 39 -5.36 5.60 45.86
CA ILE A 39 -6.34 4.81 46.63
C ILE A 39 -7.76 5.26 46.32
N LYS A 40 -8.01 6.58 46.31
CA LYS A 40 -9.33 7.15 45.96
C LYS A 40 -9.76 6.75 44.55
N ASN A 41 -8.90 6.97 43.56
CA ASN A 41 -9.19 6.61 42.16
C ASN A 41 -9.42 5.10 42.00
N PHE A 42 -8.70 4.27 42.75
CA PHE A 42 -8.86 2.81 42.74
C PHE A 42 -10.22 2.40 43.32
N LYS A 43 -10.66 3.00 44.44
CA LYS A 43 -11.99 2.76 45.00
C LYS A 43 -13.12 3.18 44.07
N GLU A 44 -12.97 4.31 43.37
CA GLU A 44 -14.00 4.82 42.45
C GLU A 44 -14.08 4.05 41.12
N ARG A 45 -12.95 3.56 40.59
CA ARG A 45 -12.88 2.98 39.24
C ARG A 45 -12.65 1.47 39.20
N GLY A 46 -12.22 0.87 40.31
CA GLY A 46 -11.83 -0.54 40.40
C GLY A 46 -10.62 -0.94 39.54
N SER A 47 -9.95 0.02 38.89
CA SER A 47 -8.88 -0.25 37.92
C SER A 47 -7.55 0.35 38.36
N ILE A 48 -6.48 -0.43 38.16
CA ILE A 48 -5.07 -0.05 38.39
C ILE A 48 -4.55 0.80 37.21
N LEU A 49 -5.22 0.74 36.06
CA LEU A 49 -4.78 1.42 34.85
C LEU A 49 -5.03 2.93 34.95
N VAL A 50 -3.99 3.70 34.62
CA VAL A 50 -4.10 5.15 34.51
C VAL A 50 -5.02 5.50 33.34
N LYS A 51 -6.04 6.33 33.58
CA LYS A 51 -6.94 6.82 32.54
C LYS A 51 -6.13 7.56 31.47
N LYS A 52 -6.36 7.22 30.20
CA LYS A 52 -5.77 7.95 29.08
C LYS A 52 -6.20 9.42 29.14
N ALA A 53 -5.25 10.33 29.06
CA ALA A 53 -5.54 11.75 28.94
C ALA A 53 -6.38 12.00 27.66
N SER A 54 -7.31 12.95 27.73
CA SER A 54 -8.17 13.33 26.59
C SER A 54 -7.36 13.77 25.36
N GLY A 55 -6.15 14.28 25.58
CA GLY A 55 -5.30 14.80 24.53
C GLY A 55 -5.86 16.09 23.92
N ARG A 56 -5.17 16.60 22.89
CA ARG A 56 -5.59 17.81 22.18
C ARG A 56 -6.84 17.51 21.34
N PRO A 57 -7.89 18.35 21.41
CA PRO A 57 -9.04 18.25 20.50
C PRO A 57 -8.62 18.26 19.04
N ARG A 58 -9.37 17.53 18.20
CA ARG A 58 -9.16 17.53 16.76
C ARG A 58 -9.56 18.90 16.18
N LYS A 59 -8.88 19.32 15.12
CA LYS A 59 -9.28 20.49 14.32
C LYS A 59 -10.55 20.23 13.49
N SER A 60 -10.80 18.97 13.14
CA SER A 60 -11.94 18.55 12.35
C SER A 60 -13.00 17.86 13.21
N SER A 61 -14.26 18.07 12.85
CA SER A 61 -15.40 17.33 13.38
C SER A 61 -15.60 16.02 12.61
N LYS A 62 -16.36 15.08 13.19
CA LYS A 62 -16.73 13.83 12.51
C LYS A 62 -17.43 14.10 11.17
N ARG A 63 -18.32 15.10 11.11
CA ARG A 63 -19.04 15.47 9.87
C ARG A 63 -18.07 15.94 8.78
N GLN A 64 -17.05 16.72 9.14
CA GLN A 64 -16.02 17.19 8.22
C GLN A 64 -15.13 16.04 7.73
N ASP A 65 -14.76 15.12 8.61
CA ASP A 65 -14.01 13.92 8.25
C ASP A 65 -14.82 13.03 7.27
N HIS A 66 -16.13 12.87 7.49
CA HIS A 66 -17.02 12.15 6.58
C HIS A 66 -17.15 12.81 5.20
N LEU A 67 -17.20 14.15 5.14
CA LEU A 67 -17.24 14.88 3.88
C LEU A 67 -15.93 14.69 3.11
N LEU A 68 -14.79 14.83 3.79
CA LEU A 68 -13.46 14.59 3.23
C LEU A 68 -13.35 13.20 2.61
N LYS A 69 -13.83 12.17 3.32
CA LYS A 69 -13.90 10.80 2.80
C LYS A 69 -14.74 10.74 1.53
N ARG A 70 -15.94 11.33 1.52
CA ARG A 70 -16.83 11.29 0.36
C ARG A 70 -16.19 11.94 -0.88
N ILE A 71 -15.53 13.07 -0.70
CA ILE A 71 -14.80 13.77 -1.77
C ILE A 71 -13.71 12.85 -2.35
N GLN A 72 -12.85 12.27 -1.49
CA GLN A 72 -11.79 11.36 -1.93
C GLN A 72 -12.34 10.07 -2.58
N LEU A 73 -13.55 9.61 -2.20
CA LEU A 73 -14.16 8.44 -2.83
C LEU A 73 -14.68 8.73 -4.24
N ARG A 74 -15.08 9.99 -4.51
CA ARG A 74 -15.55 10.46 -5.81
C ARG A 74 -14.40 10.62 -6.79
N ASP A 75 -13.30 11.24 -6.34
CA ASP A 75 -12.05 11.32 -7.08
C ASP A 75 -10.90 10.74 -6.24
N ARG A 76 -10.46 9.55 -6.64
CA ARG A 76 -9.41 8.80 -5.94
C ARG A 76 -8.01 9.34 -6.21
N SER A 77 -7.86 10.22 -7.19
CA SER A 77 -6.58 10.78 -7.63
C SER A 77 -6.19 12.08 -6.93
N THR A 78 -7.16 12.76 -6.33
CA THR A 78 -6.94 14.02 -5.61
C THR A 78 -5.89 13.87 -4.52
N THR A 79 -4.97 14.81 -4.47
CA THR A 79 -3.87 14.82 -3.52
C THR A 79 -4.32 15.35 -2.17
N SER A 80 -3.59 14.99 -1.10
CA SER A 80 -3.89 15.54 0.24
C SER A 80 -3.65 17.05 0.33
N ALA A 81 -2.91 17.66 -0.61
CA ALA A 81 -2.68 19.11 -0.65
C ALA A 81 -3.89 19.84 -1.26
N GLU A 82 -4.41 19.35 -2.39
CA GLU A 82 -5.64 19.87 -3.00
C GLU A 82 -6.83 19.73 -2.05
N LEU A 83 -6.99 18.55 -1.44
CA LEU A 83 -8.01 18.33 -0.42
C LEU A 83 -7.87 19.28 0.76
N ALA A 84 -6.65 19.64 1.17
CA ALA A 84 -6.46 20.60 2.26
C ALA A 84 -6.93 22.01 1.88
N GLN A 85 -6.74 22.42 0.63
CA GLN A 85 -7.24 23.70 0.13
C GLN A 85 -8.77 23.71 0.07
N GLU A 86 -9.39 22.64 -0.44
CA GLU A 86 -10.85 22.50 -0.46
C GLU A 86 -11.42 22.49 0.97
N TRP A 87 -10.74 21.82 1.90
CA TRP A 87 -11.16 21.77 3.29
C TRP A 87 -11.05 23.14 3.99
N GLN A 88 -10.06 23.94 3.61
CA GLN A 88 -9.91 25.32 4.08
C GLN A 88 -11.05 26.21 3.60
N GLN A 89 -11.49 26.06 2.35
CA GLN A 89 -12.68 26.77 1.83
C GLN A 89 -13.95 26.38 2.59
N ALA A 90 -14.05 25.12 3.02
CA ALA A 90 -15.13 24.62 3.88
C ALA A 90 -14.98 24.98 5.38
N GLY A 91 -14.04 25.87 5.73
CA GLY A 91 -13.85 26.39 7.09
C GLY A 91 -12.94 25.54 7.99
N VAL A 92 -12.23 24.55 7.46
CA VAL A 92 -11.29 23.71 8.22
C VAL A 92 -9.85 24.01 7.83
N SER A 93 -9.16 24.81 8.65
CA SER A 93 -7.72 25.07 8.48
C SER A 93 -6.88 23.87 8.94
N ALA A 94 -6.59 22.96 8.01
CA ALA A 94 -5.80 21.75 8.25
C ALA A 94 -4.69 21.59 7.20
N SER A 95 -3.54 21.07 7.62
CA SER A 95 -2.44 20.75 6.70
C SER A 95 -2.72 19.48 5.90
N ALA A 96 -2.05 19.31 4.75
CA ALA A 96 -2.09 18.08 3.95
C ALA A 96 -1.75 16.82 4.78
N ARG A 97 -0.87 16.94 5.77
CA ARG A 97 -0.54 15.86 6.70
C ARG A 97 -1.74 15.45 7.58
N THR A 98 -2.54 16.43 8.00
CA THR A 98 -3.75 16.20 8.79
C THR A 98 -4.82 15.50 7.95
N VAL A 99 -5.05 15.99 6.73
CA VAL A 99 -5.91 15.33 5.73
C VAL A 99 -5.50 13.88 5.53
N ARG A 100 -4.22 13.62 5.25
CA ARG A 100 -3.72 12.26 5.06
C ARG A 100 -3.97 11.38 6.29
N ARG A 101 -3.76 11.90 7.51
CA ARG A 101 -4.04 11.14 8.74
C ARG A 101 -5.52 10.78 8.87
N ARG A 102 -6.43 11.69 8.49
CA ARG A 102 -7.88 11.39 8.48
C ARG A 102 -8.24 10.32 7.48
N LEU A 103 -7.73 10.42 6.26
CA LEU A 103 -7.91 9.39 5.24
C LEU A 103 -7.38 8.02 5.71
N LEU A 104 -6.22 7.99 6.37
CA LEU A 104 -5.66 6.75 6.94
C LEU A 104 -6.52 6.16 8.06
N GLU A 105 -7.09 6.99 8.95
CA GLU A 105 -8.03 6.53 9.98
C GLU A 105 -9.29 5.89 9.36
N ASP A 106 -9.70 6.35 8.18
CA ASP A 106 -10.79 5.78 7.39
C ASP A 106 -10.38 4.60 6.48
N GLY A 107 -9.12 4.15 6.56
CA GLY A 107 -8.59 3.03 5.76
C GLY A 107 -8.21 3.40 4.32
N LEU A 108 -8.25 4.68 3.94
CA LEU A 108 -7.85 5.16 2.62
C LEU A 108 -6.34 5.38 2.58
N VAL A 109 -5.63 4.34 2.14
CA VAL A 109 -4.18 4.36 2.01
C VAL A 109 -3.77 4.65 0.57
N SER A 110 -2.83 5.59 0.39
CA SER A 110 -2.25 5.86 -0.92
C SER A 110 -1.44 4.66 -1.43
N ARG A 111 -1.76 4.21 -2.64
CA ARG A 111 -1.11 3.10 -3.36
C ARG A 111 -0.87 3.52 -4.81
N ARG A 112 0.07 2.86 -5.50
CA ARG A 112 0.26 3.08 -6.94
C ARG A 112 -0.93 2.49 -7.69
N ALA A 113 -1.51 3.23 -8.63
CA ALA A 113 -2.55 2.71 -9.51
C ALA A 113 -2.00 1.55 -10.35
N ALA A 114 -2.84 0.52 -10.56
CA ALA A 114 -2.49 -0.59 -11.44
C ALA A 114 -2.47 -0.11 -12.90
N LYS A 115 -1.40 -0.45 -13.63
CA LYS A 115 -1.34 -0.23 -15.08
C LYS A 115 -2.09 -1.37 -15.78
N LYS A 116 -3.18 -1.04 -16.48
CA LYS A 116 -3.94 -1.99 -17.29
C LYS A 116 -4.15 -1.41 -18.70
N PRO A 117 -4.20 -2.25 -19.75
CA PRO A 117 -4.54 -1.76 -21.08
C PRO A 117 -5.95 -1.14 -21.05
N LEU A 118 -6.13 -0.04 -21.78
CA LEU A 118 -7.44 0.57 -21.96
C LEU A 118 -8.26 -0.32 -22.89
N LEU A 119 -9.40 -0.81 -22.41
CA LEU A 119 -10.28 -1.67 -23.19
C LEU A 119 -11.54 -0.92 -23.62
N SER A 120 -11.94 -1.10 -24.87
CA SER A 120 -13.24 -0.62 -25.36
C SER A 120 -14.37 -1.43 -24.72
N LYS A 121 -15.59 -0.85 -24.68
CA LYS A 121 -16.78 -1.56 -24.18
C LYS A 121 -17.05 -2.86 -24.95
N LYS A 122 -16.79 -2.86 -26.26
CA LYS A 122 -16.88 -4.06 -27.12
C LYS A 122 -15.89 -5.14 -26.67
N ASN A 123 -14.61 -4.80 -26.54
CA ASN A 123 -13.59 -5.78 -26.14
C ASN A 123 -13.85 -6.35 -24.75
N ILE A 124 -14.39 -5.56 -23.81
CA ILE A 124 -14.79 -6.07 -22.48
C ILE A 124 -15.89 -7.13 -22.61
N ARG A 125 -16.92 -6.85 -23.43
CA ARG A 125 -18.03 -7.79 -23.68
C ARG A 125 -17.53 -9.08 -24.34
N ASP A 126 -16.74 -8.96 -25.40
CA ASP A 126 -16.26 -10.12 -26.17
C ASP A 126 -15.36 -11.02 -25.31
N ARG A 127 -14.48 -10.43 -24.49
CA ARG A 127 -13.67 -11.18 -23.50
C ARG A 127 -14.55 -11.88 -22.47
N LEU A 128 -15.61 -11.24 -21.98
CA LEU A 128 -16.53 -11.87 -21.03
C LEU A 128 -17.29 -13.05 -21.66
N ILE A 129 -17.74 -12.91 -22.91
CA ILE A 129 -18.40 -13.99 -23.65
C ILE A 129 -17.43 -15.15 -23.84
N PHE A 130 -16.19 -14.88 -24.25
CA PHE A 130 -15.14 -15.89 -24.39
C PHE A 130 -14.91 -16.64 -23.06
N CYS A 131 -14.73 -15.92 -21.96
CA CYS A 131 -14.53 -16.53 -20.64
C CYS A 131 -15.73 -17.35 -20.16
N LYS A 132 -16.97 -16.94 -20.48
CA LYS A 132 -18.17 -17.73 -20.17
C LYS A 132 -18.27 -18.99 -21.03
N LYS A 133 -17.98 -18.87 -22.33
CA LYS A 133 -18.04 -19.98 -23.29
C LYS A 133 -17.08 -21.11 -22.92
N TYR A 134 -15.88 -20.76 -22.45
CA TYR A 134 -14.83 -21.72 -22.12
C TYR A 134 -14.61 -21.86 -20.60
N GLY A 135 -15.53 -21.35 -19.78
CA GLY A 135 -15.39 -21.32 -18.32
C GLY A 135 -15.51 -22.70 -17.66
N GLU A 136 -16.22 -23.63 -18.31
CA GLU A 136 -16.45 -25.00 -17.83
C GLU A 136 -15.50 -26.03 -18.48
N TRP A 137 -14.56 -25.59 -19.32
CA TRP A 137 -13.61 -26.49 -19.97
C TRP A 137 -12.71 -27.18 -18.96
N THR A 138 -12.55 -28.50 -19.12
CA THR A 138 -11.69 -29.30 -18.26
C THR A 138 -10.22 -29.17 -18.66
N ALA A 139 -9.32 -29.71 -17.84
CA ALA A 139 -7.89 -29.76 -18.16
C ALA A 139 -7.62 -30.54 -19.46
N GLU A 140 -8.41 -31.58 -19.74
CA GLU A 140 -8.31 -32.37 -20.97
C GLU A 140 -8.72 -31.56 -22.21
N ASP A 141 -9.72 -30.68 -22.07
CA ASP A 141 -10.14 -29.79 -23.16
C ASP A 141 -9.10 -28.72 -23.45
N TRP A 142 -8.57 -28.06 -22.41
CA TRP A 142 -7.43 -27.15 -22.56
C TRP A 142 -6.17 -27.88 -23.06
N GLY A 143 -6.05 -29.17 -22.76
CA GLY A 143 -4.96 -30.03 -23.22
C GLY A 143 -4.87 -30.16 -24.75
N LYS A 144 -5.97 -29.92 -25.46
CA LYS A 144 -6.05 -29.96 -26.93
C LYS A 144 -5.66 -28.63 -27.59
N VAL A 145 -5.47 -27.56 -26.81
CA VAL A 145 -5.17 -26.22 -27.33
C VAL A 145 -3.67 -26.03 -27.50
N ILE A 146 -3.28 -25.54 -28.67
CA ILE A 146 -1.94 -24.98 -28.91
C ILE A 146 -2.06 -23.46 -28.83
N PHE A 147 -1.32 -22.86 -27.91
CA PHE A 147 -1.21 -21.42 -27.78
C PHE A 147 -0.01 -20.94 -28.58
N SER A 148 -0.14 -19.82 -29.26
CA SER A 148 0.95 -19.16 -29.97
C SER A 148 0.93 -17.66 -29.66
N ASP A 149 2.09 -17.05 -29.55
CA ASP A 149 2.22 -15.61 -29.40
C ASP A 149 3.58 -15.12 -29.92
N GLU A 150 3.69 -13.81 -30.06
CA GLU A 150 4.91 -13.11 -30.44
C GLU A 150 5.48 -12.34 -29.24
N ALA A 151 6.78 -12.45 -29.05
CA ALA A 151 7.51 -11.67 -28.05
C ALA A 151 8.63 -10.86 -28.70
N SER A 152 8.85 -9.64 -28.19
CA SER A 152 9.97 -8.79 -28.59
C SER A 152 10.96 -8.65 -27.44
N PHE A 153 12.23 -8.92 -27.71
CA PHE A 153 13.33 -8.81 -26.76
C PHE A 153 14.26 -7.67 -27.17
N ARG A 154 14.51 -6.76 -26.23
CA ARG A 154 15.50 -5.68 -26.41
C ARG A 154 16.89 -6.20 -26.08
N LEU A 155 17.84 -6.02 -27.00
CA LEU A 155 19.24 -6.42 -26.79
C LEU A 155 20.01 -5.42 -25.92
N PHE A 156 19.57 -4.15 -25.91
CA PHE A 156 20.19 -3.08 -25.15
C PHE A 156 19.19 -2.36 -24.26
N GLY A 157 19.64 -1.98 -23.07
CA GLY A 157 18.82 -1.33 -22.04
C GLY A 157 18.13 -2.36 -21.16
N ALA A 158 18.69 -2.60 -19.98
CA ALA A 158 18.11 -3.51 -18.99
C ALA A 158 16.66 -3.11 -18.70
N SER A 159 15.74 -4.09 -18.75
CA SER A 159 14.35 -3.86 -18.40
C SER A 159 14.23 -3.63 -16.89
N GLY A 160 14.08 -2.38 -16.46
CA GLY A 160 13.80 -2.06 -15.06
C GLY A 160 14.46 -0.78 -14.57
N LYS A 161 14.27 -0.49 -13.28
CA LYS A 161 14.93 0.63 -12.60
C LYS A 161 16.24 0.13 -11.99
N ARG A 162 17.37 0.68 -12.41
CA ARG A 162 18.64 0.54 -11.69
C ARG A 162 18.76 1.64 -10.65
N PHE A 163 18.94 1.26 -9.40
CA PHE A 163 19.29 2.21 -8.35
C PHE A 163 20.80 2.40 -8.35
N VAL A 164 21.23 3.65 -8.23
CA VAL A 164 22.63 4.04 -8.04
C VAL A 164 22.73 4.79 -6.71
N GLN A 165 23.76 4.49 -5.93
CA GLN A 165 24.10 5.27 -4.74
C GLN A 165 24.99 6.42 -5.19
N ARG A 166 24.59 7.67 -4.90
CA ARG A 166 25.31 8.87 -5.35
C ARG A 166 25.13 10.02 -4.35
N ARG A 167 26.09 10.94 -4.30
CA ARG A 167 26.02 12.17 -3.50
C ARG A 167 25.15 13.23 -4.19
N LYS A 168 24.83 14.31 -3.46
CA LYS A 168 24.10 15.46 -4.01
C LYS A 168 24.96 16.14 -5.09
N GLY A 169 24.40 16.32 -6.29
CA GLY A 169 25.11 16.91 -7.44
C GLY A 169 25.63 15.88 -8.46
N GLU A 170 25.86 14.63 -8.05
CA GLU A 170 26.42 13.57 -8.93
C GLU A 170 25.39 12.96 -9.88
N ARG A 171 24.27 13.64 -10.14
CA ARG A 171 23.17 13.06 -10.95
C ARG A 171 23.60 12.64 -12.34
N TYR A 172 24.52 13.40 -12.94
CA TYR A 172 25.03 13.19 -14.30
C TYR A 172 26.47 12.66 -14.34
N HIS A 173 27.01 12.24 -13.19
CA HIS A 173 28.32 11.58 -13.17
C HIS A 173 28.24 10.30 -14.01
N GLN A 174 29.26 10.00 -14.82
CA GLN A 174 29.22 8.91 -15.81
C GLN A 174 28.91 7.54 -15.19
N THR A 175 29.37 7.29 -13.95
CA THR A 175 29.07 6.07 -13.19
C THR A 175 27.67 6.02 -12.59
N CYS A 176 26.98 7.17 -12.51
CA CYS A 176 25.66 7.34 -11.93
C CYS A 176 24.54 7.43 -12.99
N VAL A 177 24.89 7.40 -14.28
CA VAL A 177 23.94 7.38 -15.39
C VAL A 177 23.85 5.98 -15.98
N MET A 178 22.66 5.61 -16.45
CA MET A 178 22.48 4.45 -17.30
C MET A 178 22.42 4.94 -18.75
N PRO A 179 23.30 4.48 -19.65
CA PRO A 179 23.21 4.85 -21.05
C PRO A 179 21.91 4.29 -21.65
N THR A 180 21.22 5.11 -22.44
CA THR A 180 19.98 4.75 -23.14
C THR A 180 20.10 5.15 -24.60
N VAL A 181 19.65 4.29 -25.51
CA VAL A 181 19.55 4.60 -26.94
C VAL A 181 18.07 4.81 -27.30
N LYS A 182 17.80 5.69 -28.27
CA LYS A 182 16.42 6.02 -28.71
C LYS A 182 15.70 4.84 -29.34
N HIS A 183 16.43 4.04 -30.14
CA HIS A 183 15.92 2.87 -30.86
C HIS A 183 16.84 1.68 -30.60
N PRO A 184 16.66 0.93 -29.50
CA PRO A 184 17.48 -0.24 -29.22
C PRO A 184 17.19 -1.34 -30.23
N GLU A 185 18.21 -2.14 -30.56
CA GLU A 185 18.01 -3.35 -31.36
C GLU A 185 17.03 -4.30 -30.66
N THR A 186 16.14 -4.86 -31.47
CA THR A 186 15.12 -5.82 -31.02
C THR A 186 15.18 -7.08 -31.83
N ILE A 187 14.94 -8.21 -31.16
CA ILE A 187 14.71 -9.51 -31.78
C ILE A 187 13.25 -9.86 -31.53
N HIS A 188 12.54 -10.20 -32.60
CA HIS A 188 11.19 -10.75 -32.52
C HIS A 188 11.27 -12.27 -32.54
N VAL A 189 10.47 -12.90 -31.70
CA VAL A 189 10.38 -14.35 -31.61
C VAL A 189 8.91 -14.72 -31.68
N TRP A 190 8.59 -15.66 -32.56
CA TRP A 190 7.31 -16.35 -32.54
C TRP A 190 7.52 -17.71 -31.88
N GLY A 191 6.56 -18.12 -31.06
CA GLY A 191 6.58 -19.47 -30.50
C GLY A 191 5.18 -19.98 -30.23
N CYS A 192 5.08 -21.30 -30.16
CA CYS A 192 3.88 -21.97 -29.71
C CYS A 192 4.18 -22.97 -28.59
N PHE A 193 3.17 -23.28 -27.78
CA PHE A 193 3.25 -24.30 -26.74
C PHE A 193 1.87 -24.91 -26.48
N SER A 194 1.85 -26.08 -25.87
CA SER A 194 0.64 -26.76 -25.42
C SER A 194 0.85 -27.36 -24.02
N SER A 195 -0.17 -28.02 -23.50
CA SER A 195 -0.09 -28.81 -22.26
C SER A 195 1.04 -29.85 -22.28
N LYS A 196 1.46 -30.31 -23.47
CA LYS A 196 2.48 -31.35 -23.65
C LYS A 196 3.91 -30.80 -23.73
N GLY A 197 4.09 -29.47 -23.78
CA GLY A 197 5.39 -28.84 -23.85
C GLY A 197 5.48 -27.70 -24.86
N VAL A 198 6.70 -27.21 -25.06
CA VAL A 198 7.02 -26.13 -25.99
C VAL A 198 7.05 -26.70 -27.41
N GLY A 199 6.40 -25.99 -28.34
CA GLY A 199 6.41 -26.29 -29.77
C GLY A 199 7.56 -25.58 -30.48
N LEU A 200 7.33 -25.24 -31.75
CA LEU A 200 8.31 -24.54 -32.58
C LEU A 200 8.57 -23.13 -32.02
N LEU A 201 9.84 -22.73 -32.06
CA LEU A 201 10.30 -21.39 -31.74
C LEU A 201 11.07 -20.82 -32.94
N THR A 202 10.53 -19.76 -33.53
CA THR A 202 11.11 -19.12 -34.71
C THR A 202 11.66 -17.75 -34.32
N ILE A 203 12.97 -17.58 -34.46
CA ILE A 203 13.66 -16.31 -34.21
C ILE A 203 13.72 -15.55 -35.53
N LEU A 204 13.14 -14.36 -35.56
CA LEU A 204 13.19 -13.51 -36.74
C LEU A 204 14.53 -12.76 -36.80
N PRO A 205 15.00 -12.39 -38.01
CA PRO A 205 16.16 -11.53 -38.16
C PRO A 205 16.02 -10.23 -37.35
N LYS A 206 17.16 -9.67 -36.94
CA LYS A 206 17.20 -8.43 -36.13
C LYS A 206 16.36 -7.32 -36.77
N ASN A 207 15.63 -6.57 -35.93
CA ASN A 207 14.78 -5.44 -36.32
C ASN A 207 13.73 -5.76 -37.40
N THR A 208 13.41 -7.05 -37.59
CA THR A 208 12.35 -7.48 -38.51
C THR A 208 11.09 -7.78 -37.71
N ALA A 209 10.01 -7.07 -38.03
CA ALA A 209 8.69 -7.40 -37.48
C ALA A 209 8.08 -8.59 -38.23
N MET A 210 7.28 -9.40 -37.54
CA MET A 210 6.56 -10.48 -38.22
C MET A 210 5.58 -9.87 -39.22
N ASN A 211 5.67 -10.33 -40.47
CA ASN A 211 4.72 -9.97 -41.53
C ASN A 211 3.84 -11.19 -41.87
N LYS A 212 2.84 -10.96 -42.73
CA LYS A 212 1.89 -12.01 -43.12
C LYS A 212 2.56 -13.22 -43.77
N GLU A 213 3.55 -13.00 -44.63
CA GLU A 213 4.25 -14.06 -45.37
C GLU A 213 5.07 -14.95 -44.43
N TRP A 214 5.82 -14.33 -43.51
CA TRP A 214 6.53 -15.04 -42.44
C TRP A 214 5.58 -15.85 -41.57
N TYR A 215 4.44 -15.29 -41.21
CA TYR A 215 3.43 -16.01 -40.44
C TYR A 215 2.92 -17.25 -41.18
N GLN A 216 2.61 -17.11 -42.47
CA GLN A 216 2.15 -18.21 -43.30
C GLN A 216 3.21 -19.30 -43.45
N ASN A 217 4.46 -18.93 -43.67
CA ASN A 217 5.58 -19.89 -43.77
C ASN A 217 5.88 -20.58 -42.44
N THR A 218 5.67 -19.90 -41.31
CA THR A 218 5.92 -20.47 -39.97
C THR A 218 4.85 -21.48 -39.55
N LEU A 219 3.65 -21.40 -40.14
CA LEU A 219 2.53 -22.29 -39.84
C LEU A 219 2.40 -23.49 -40.80
N GLN A 220 3.15 -23.49 -41.91
CA GLN A 220 3.21 -24.62 -42.85
C GLN A 220 4.04 -25.76 -42.27
#